data_AF-A0AAD4HI52-F1
#
_entry.id   AF-A0AAD4HI52-F1
#
_cell.length_a   1.000
_cell.length_b   1.000
_cell.length_c   1.000
_cell.angle_alpha   90.00
_cell.angle_beta   90.00
_cell.angle_gamma   90.00
#
_symmetry.space_group_name_H-M   'P 1'
#
loop_
_entity.id
_entity.type
_entity.pdbx_description
1 polymer ?
#
loop_
_entity_poly.entity_id
_entity_poly.type
_entity_poly.pdbx_seq_one_letter_code
_entity_poly.pdbx_strand_id
1 'polypeptide(L)'
;MASRCLALTPKFAQRSGARFLSTTRVLREEASTSPNLGSVQPQKRPVGGFRGGIIGFLFGFSLASAFAAYHLLDEYKLASAALQASVEELQASTEKVSAHVRRIEAVEKDLKALAQSSASKDDLSRVRAELKKVYDGLHIEFLDLRSHVWGMQQDLHSLAKKDSTSVRI
;
A
#
# COMPACT_ATOMS: atom_id res chain seq x y z
N MET A 1 7.88 24.09 -3.89
CA MET A 1 7.29 23.62 -5.15
C MET A 1 6.07 22.78 -4.80
N ALA A 2 4.89 23.27 -5.21
CA ALA A 2 3.55 22.66 -5.22
C ALA A 2 2.97 22.15 -3.86
N SER A 3 2.09 22.88 -3.18
CA SER A 3 0.67 23.20 -3.48
C SER A 3 -0.32 22.08 -3.13
N ARG A 4 -1.00 22.31 -1.99
CA ARG A 4 -2.44 22.15 -1.69
C ARG A 4 -3.24 21.10 -2.47
N CYS A 5 -4.03 20.30 -1.75
CA CYS A 5 -5.46 20.14 -2.03
C CYS A 5 -6.21 19.56 -0.81
N LEU A 6 -6.91 20.43 -0.08
CA LEU A 6 -8.00 20.09 0.83
C LEU A 6 -9.19 19.63 -0.02
N ALA A 7 -9.61 18.37 0.11
CA ALA A 7 -10.87 17.91 -0.45
C ALA A 7 -12.00 18.14 0.55
N LEU A 8 -12.69 19.27 0.39
CA LEU A 8 -14.00 19.52 1.00
C LEU A 8 -15.06 18.73 0.24
N THR A 9 -15.69 17.77 0.90
CA THR A 9 -16.87 17.07 0.39
C THR A 9 -18.07 18.02 0.34
N PRO A 10 -18.75 18.16 -0.80
CA PRO A 10 -20.00 18.90 -0.83
C PRO A 10 -21.10 18.07 -0.17
N LYS A 11 -21.70 18.60 0.91
CA LYS A 11 -23.00 18.15 1.40
C LYS A 11 -24.03 18.45 0.32
N PHE A 12 -24.66 17.41 -0.24
CA PHE A 12 -25.85 17.56 -1.06
C PHE A 12 -27.01 18.00 -0.16
N ALA A 13 -27.17 19.31 0.00
CA ALA A 13 -28.35 19.92 0.58
C ALA A 13 -29.45 19.92 -0.49
N GLN A 14 -30.19 18.82 -0.59
CA GLN A 14 -31.37 18.76 -1.45
C GLN A 14 -32.52 19.50 -0.78
N ARG A 15 -32.56 20.82 -0.98
CA ARG A 15 -33.64 21.70 -0.53
C ARG A 15 -34.64 21.92 -1.66
N SER A 16 -35.91 21.82 -1.29
CA SER A 16 -37.08 22.40 -1.96
C SER A 16 -37.54 21.82 -3.29
N GLY A 17 -38.40 20.81 -3.19
CA GLY A 17 -39.58 20.69 -4.05
C GLY A 17 -40.83 20.91 -3.20
N ALA A 18 -41.14 22.15 -2.83
CA ALA A 18 -42.45 22.47 -2.28
C ALA A 18 -43.47 22.20 -3.39
N ARG A 19 -44.16 21.05 -3.31
CA ARG A 19 -45.34 20.81 -4.14
C ARG A 19 -46.41 21.79 -3.66
N PHE A 20 -46.52 22.90 -4.37
CA PHE A 20 -47.68 23.79 -4.29
C PHE A 20 -48.90 23.00 -4.72
N LEU A 21 -49.57 22.37 -3.74
CA LEU A 21 -50.97 22.00 -3.90
C LEU A 21 -51.77 23.31 -3.88
N SER A 22 -51.83 23.97 -5.03
CA SER A 22 -52.78 25.06 -5.28
C SER A 22 -54.18 24.42 -5.35
N THR A 23 -54.80 24.24 -4.19
CA THR A 23 -56.23 23.93 -4.13
C THR A 23 -56.98 25.26 -4.25
N THR A 24 -57.23 25.71 -5.48
CA THR A 24 -58.15 26.81 -5.71
C THR A 24 -59.52 26.39 -5.19
N ARG A 25 -59.93 26.92 -4.04
CA ARG A 25 -61.32 26.84 -3.59
C ARG A 25 -62.11 27.75 -4.52
N VAL A 26 -62.80 27.16 -5.51
CA VAL A 26 -63.86 27.86 -6.23
C VAL A 26 -64.96 28.13 -5.20
N LEU A 27 -65.02 29.38 -4.77
CA LEU A 27 -66.05 29.95 -3.92
C LEU A 27 -67.35 29.88 -4.72
N ARG A 28 -68.26 29.01 -4.28
CA ARG A 28 -69.64 28.96 -4.77
C ARG A 28 -70.35 30.19 -4.25
N GLU A 29 -70.38 31.24 -5.07
CA GLU A 29 -71.10 32.47 -4.78
C GLU A 29 -72.56 32.29 -5.20
N GLU A 30 -73.42 32.19 -4.19
CA GLU A 30 -74.87 32.31 -4.30
C GLU A 30 -75.19 33.76 -4.71
N ALA A 31 -75.43 34.00 -5.99
CA ALA A 31 -76.10 35.19 -6.48
C ALA A 31 -77.21 34.76 -7.43
N SER A 32 -78.41 34.67 -6.87
CA SER A 32 -79.67 34.63 -7.60
C SER A 32 -79.82 35.89 -8.45
N THR A 33 -80.04 35.75 -9.76
CA THR A 33 -81.00 36.56 -10.53
C THR A 33 -81.11 36.12 -12.00
N SER A 34 -82.32 35.66 -12.33
CA SER A 34 -83.00 35.67 -13.63
C SER A 34 -82.85 34.48 -14.60
N PRO A 35 -83.96 34.06 -15.26
CA PRO A 35 -84.17 32.71 -15.76
C PRO A 35 -83.91 32.60 -17.26
N ASN A 36 -83.32 31.48 -17.72
CA ASN A 36 -83.59 30.96 -19.06
C ASN A 36 -83.18 29.48 -19.17
N LEU A 37 -84.22 28.65 -19.25
CA LEU A 37 -84.35 27.37 -19.94
C LEU A 37 -83.06 26.71 -20.47
N GLY A 38 -82.61 25.66 -19.78
CA GLY A 38 -81.59 24.74 -20.29
C GLY A 38 -81.17 23.72 -19.23
N SER A 39 -81.75 22.52 -19.29
CA SER A 39 -81.51 21.33 -18.46
C SER A 39 -80.22 21.32 -17.61
N VAL A 40 -80.37 21.40 -16.29
CA VAL A 40 -79.34 21.03 -15.32
C VAL A 40 -79.13 19.52 -15.42
N GLN A 41 -78.09 19.09 -16.15
CA GLN A 41 -77.61 17.72 -16.08
C GLN A 41 -77.26 17.41 -14.61
N PRO A 42 -77.80 16.33 -14.01
CA PRO A 42 -77.46 15.98 -12.65
C PRO A 42 -75.97 15.68 -12.62
N GLN A 43 -75.18 16.50 -11.92
CA GLN A 43 -73.79 16.18 -11.65
C GLN A 43 -73.76 14.85 -10.90
N LYS A 44 -73.52 13.76 -11.64
CA LYS A 44 -73.33 12.42 -11.09
C LYS A 44 -72.17 12.53 -10.12
N ARG A 45 -72.48 12.43 -8.82
CA ARG A 45 -71.51 12.45 -7.74
C ARG A 45 -70.36 11.51 -8.12
N PRO A 46 -69.09 11.91 -7.99
CA PRO A 46 -67.96 11.04 -8.33
C PRO A 46 -67.84 9.94 -7.26
N VAL A 47 -68.74 8.97 -7.27
CA VAL A 47 -68.75 7.81 -6.34
C VAL A 47 -67.62 6.80 -6.69
N GLY A 48 -66.72 7.16 -7.60
CA GLY A 48 -65.67 6.28 -8.12
C GLY A 48 -64.25 6.61 -7.65
N GLY A 49 -63.98 7.80 -7.09
CA GLY A 49 -62.62 8.19 -6.73
C GLY A 49 -62.00 7.30 -5.65
N PHE A 50 -62.77 6.97 -4.62
CA PHE A 50 -62.33 6.08 -3.54
C PHE A 50 -62.26 4.60 -3.97
N ARG A 51 -63.19 4.12 -4.81
CA ARG A 51 -63.18 2.72 -5.28
C ARG A 51 -62.06 2.44 -6.28
N GLY A 52 -61.77 3.40 -7.18
CA GLY A 52 -60.62 3.33 -8.08
C GLY A 52 -59.30 3.59 -7.36
N GLY A 53 -59.30 4.46 -6.34
CA GLY A 53 -58.11 4.78 -5.55
C GLY A 53 -57.53 3.58 -4.81
N ILE A 54 -58.36 2.73 -4.18
CA ILE A 54 -57.86 1.55 -3.45
C ILE A 54 -57.29 0.50 -4.42
N ILE A 55 -57.96 0.24 -5.54
CA ILE A 55 -57.52 -0.76 -6.52
C ILE A 55 -56.25 -0.28 -7.23
N GLY A 56 -56.21 1.00 -7.63
CA GLY A 56 -55.01 1.62 -8.21
C GLY A 56 -53.86 1.72 -7.21
N PHE A 57 -54.15 1.98 -5.93
CA PHE A 57 -53.14 1.99 -4.88
C PHE A 57 -52.55 0.60 -4.65
N LEU A 58 -53.37 -0.45 -4.56
CA LEU A 58 -52.87 -1.82 -4.39
C LEU A 58 -52.06 -2.28 -5.60
N PHE A 59 -52.49 -1.94 -6.81
CA PHE A 59 -51.76 -2.27 -8.04
C PHE A 59 -50.44 -1.51 -8.12
N GLY A 60 -50.44 -0.20 -7.85
CA GLY A 60 -49.24 0.63 -7.82
C GLY A 60 -48.29 0.24 -6.68
N PHE A 61 -48.81 -0.10 -5.51
CA PHE A 61 -48.03 -0.58 -4.37
C PHE A 61 -47.42 -1.96 -4.65
N SER A 62 -48.15 -2.88 -5.29
CA SER A 62 -47.60 -4.17 -5.70
C SER A 62 -46.50 -4.03 -6.74
N LEU A 63 -46.68 -3.15 -7.74
CA LEU A 63 -45.64 -2.87 -8.74
C LEU A 63 -44.43 -2.18 -8.13
N ALA A 64 -44.64 -1.16 -7.28
CA ALA A 64 -43.56 -0.46 -6.58
C ALA A 64 -42.84 -1.37 -5.58
N SER A 65 -43.57 -2.27 -4.89
CA SER A 65 -43.00 -3.26 -3.97
C SER A 65 -42.22 -4.33 -4.73
N ALA A 66 -42.70 -4.78 -5.89
CA ALA A 66 -41.95 -5.69 -6.76
C ALA A 66 -40.69 -5.02 -7.33
N PHE A 67 -40.79 -3.75 -7.74
CA PHE A 67 -39.65 -2.96 -8.21
C PHE A 67 -38.63 -2.73 -7.10
N ALA A 68 -39.07 -2.37 -5.90
CA ALA A 68 -38.22 -2.23 -4.73
C ALA A 68 -37.55 -3.57 -4.36
N ALA A 69 -38.31 -4.68 -4.35
CA ALA A 69 -37.76 -6.00 -4.11
C ALA A 69 -36.70 -6.39 -5.16
N TYR A 70 -36.90 -6.00 -6.42
CA TYR A 70 -35.92 -6.21 -7.49
C TYR A 70 -34.64 -5.38 -7.26
N HIS A 71 -34.79 -4.12 -6.86
CA HIS A 71 -33.66 -3.23 -6.57
C HIS A 71 -32.86 -3.67 -5.32
N LEU A 72 -33.55 -4.17 -4.30
CA LEU A 72 -32.92 -4.77 -3.12
C LEU A 72 -32.16 -6.05 -3.49
N LEU A 73 -32.66 -6.86 -4.44
CA LEU A 73 -31.96 -8.06 -4.90
C LEU A 73 -30.67 -7.73 -5.67
N ASP A 74 -30.66 -6.65 -6.46
CA ASP A 74 -29.45 -6.21 -7.16
C ASP A 74 -28.40 -5.65 -6.20
N GLU A 75 -28.81 -4.89 -5.18
CA GLU A 75 -27.91 -4.43 -4.12
C GLU A 75 -27.41 -5.59 -3.23
N TYR A 76 -28.23 -6.62 -2.98
CA TYR A 76 -27.80 -7.83 -2.27
C TYR A 76 -26.79 -8.63 -3.08
N LYS A 77 -26.99 -8.75 -4.40
CA LYS A 77 -26.04 -9.41 -5.31
C LYS A 77 -24.75 -8.62 -5.48
N LEU A 78 -24.83 -7.29 -5.55
CA LEU A 78 -23.66 -6.41 -5.56
C LEU A 78 -22.88 -6.46 -4.24
N ALA A 79 -23.57 -6.54 -3.10
CA ALA A 79 -22.94 -6.69 -1.79
C ALA A 79 -22.30 -8.07 -1.61
N SER A 80 -22.93 -9.15 -2.09
CA SER A 80 -22.30 -10.48 -2.11
C SER A 80 -21.11 -10.56 -3.07
N ALA A 81 -21.16 -9.89 -4.22
CA ALA A 81 -20.01 -9.76 -5.12
C ALA A 81 -18.87 -8.95 -4.49
N ALA A 82 -19.19 -7.89 -3.74
CA ALA A 82 -18.22 -7.08 -3.00
C ALA A 82 -17.60 -7.85 -1.80
N LEU A 83 -18.39 -8.67 -1.10
CA LEU A 83 -17.91 -9.58 -0.05
C LEU A 83 -17.01 -10.69 -0.61
N GLN A 84 -17.37 -11.26 -1.78
CA GLN A 84 -16.54 -12.25 -2.48
C GLN A 84 -15.20 -11.62 -2.93
N ALA A 85 -15.25 -10.40 -3.47
CA ALA A 85 -14.06 -9.63 -3.86
C ALA A 85 -13.16 -9.31 -2.66
N SER A 86 -13.72 -8.96 -1.50
CA SER A 86 -12.93 -8.73 -0.29
C SER A 86 -12.28 -9.99 0.28
N VAL A 87 -12.85 -11.19 0.08
CA VAL A 87 -12.20 -12.45 0.51
C VAL A 87 -11.07 -12.84 -0.44
N GLU A 88 -11.22 -12.67 -1.75
CA GLU A 88 -10.14 -12.90 -2.72
C GLU A 88 -8.99 -11.91 -2.52
N GLU A 89 -9.29 -10.65 -2.21
CA GLU A 89 -8.27 -9.63 -1.89
C GLU A 89 -7.56 -9.91 -0.55
N LEU A 90 -8.29 -10.36 0.49
CA LEU A 90 -7.69 -10.77 1.77
C LEU A 90 -6.86 -12.06 1.64
N GLN A 91 -7.30 -13.02 0.81
CA GLN A 91 -6.57 -14.24 0.53
C GLN A 91 -5.26 -13.93 -0.22
N ALA A 92 -5.32 -13.08 -1.25
CA ALA A 92 -4.14 -12.62 -1.97
C ALA A 92 -3.19 -11.80 -1.07
N SER A 93 -3.72 -10.99 -0.15
CA SER A 93 -2.93 -10.26 0.84
C SER A 93 -2.28 -11.20 1.86
N THR A 94 -2.98 -12.24 2.31
CA THR A 94 -2.44 -13.26 3.23
C THR A 94 -1.39 -14.15 2.57
N GLU A 95 -1.57 -14.48 1.29
CA GLU A 95 -0.56 -15.21 0.51
C GLU A 95 0.71 -14.37 0.31
N LYS A 96 0.56 -13.06 0.07
CA LYS A 96 1.69 -12.12 0.03
C LYS A 96 2.38 -12.02 1.39
N VAL A 97 1.63 -11.89 2.50
CA VAL A 97 2.20 -11.87 3.86
C VAL A 97 2.91 -13.19 4.17
N SER A 98 2.34 -14.34 3.81
CA SER A 98 2.98 -15.67 3.96
C SER A 98 4.27 -15.77 3.14
N ALA A 99 4.29 -15.26 1.90
CA ALA A 99 5.49 -15.19 1.07
C ALA A 99 6.53 -14.20 1.61
N HIS A 100 6.11 -13.14 2.30
CA HIS A 100 7.02 -12.23 3.01
C HIS A 100 7.61 -12.91 4.25
N VAL A 101 6.82 -13.63 5.05
CA VAL A 101 7.31 -14.39 6.21
C VAL A 101 8.33 -15.45 5.78
N ARG A 102 8.03 -16.24 4.74
CA ARG A 102 8.99 -17.25 4.21
C ARG A 102 10.29 -16.64 3.72
N ARG A 103 10.24 -15.46 3.08
CA ARG A 103 11.45 -14.73 2.66
C ARG A 103 12.24 -14.20 3.85
N ILE A 104 11.56 -13.70 4.88
CA ILE A 104 12.21 -13.23 6.12
C ILE A 104 12.93 -14.41 6.80
N GLU A 105 12.28 -15.56 6.93
CA GLU A 105 12.90 -16.77 7.50
C GLU A 105 14.13 -17.25 6.71
N ALA A 106 14.08 -17.17 5.38
CA ALA A 106 15.23 -17.49 4.53
C ALA A 106 16.38 -16.51 4.73
N VAL A 107 16.08 -15.20 4.71
CA VAL A 107 17.08 -14.14 4.95
C VAL A 107 17.67 -14.22 6.35
N GLU A 108 16.90 -14.59 7.37
CA GLU A 108 17.42 -14.82 8.73
C GLU A 108 18.35 -16.03 8.82
N LYS A 109 18.02 -17.13 8.14
CA LYS A 109 18.92 -18.29 8.03
C LYS A 109 20.20 -17.94 7.30
N ASP A 110 20.08 -17.23 6.18
CA ASP A 110 21.23 -16.77 5.40
C ASP A 110 22.07 -15.78 6.21
N LEU A 111 21.45 -14.84 6.94
CA LEU A 111 22.18 -13.93 7.83
C LEU A 111 22.88 -14.67 8.97
N LYS A 112 22.30 -15.73 9.54
CA LYS A 112 22.97 -16.54 10.57
C LYS A 112 24.12 -17.37 9.99
N ALA A 113 23.93 -18.00 8.84
CA ALA A 113 24.98 -18.73 8.15
C ALA A 113 26.11 -17.78 7.73
N LEU A 114 25.75 -16.61 7.20
CA LEU A 114 26.69 -15.58 6.80
C LEU A 114 27.39 -15.00 8.01
N ALA A 115 26.72 -14.75 9.14
CA ALA A 115 27.34 -14.28 10.38
C ALA A 115 28.32 -15.31 10.98
N GLN A 116 28.03 -16.61 10.87
CA GLN A 116 28.95 -17.67 11.27
C GLN A 116 30.15 -17.80 10.30
N SER A 117 29.96 -17.52 9.01
CA SER A 117 31.03 -17.55 8.01
C SER A 117 31.81 -16.24 7.86
N SER A 118 31.21 -15.12 8.27
CA SER A 118 31.80 -13.80 8.13
C SER A 118 32.87 -13.64 9.19
N ALA A 119 34.10 -13.43 8.73
CA ALA A 119 35.26 -13.23 9.58
C ALA A 119 34.94 -12.24 10.71
N SER A 120 35.01 -12.73 11.94
CA SER A 120 34.79 -11.90 13.11
C SER A 120 35.87 -10.82 13.17
N LYS A 121 35.59 -9.70 13.85
CA LYS A 121 36.61 -8.68 14.11
C LYS A 121 37.85 -9.28 14.78
N ASP A 122 37.65 -10.35 15.56
CA ASP A 122 38.71 -11.09 16.22
C ASP A 122 39.61 -11.81 15.22
N ASP A 123 39.05 -12.45 14.19
CA ASP A 123 39.82 -13.08 13.10
C ASP A 123 40.63 -12.05 12.33
N LEU A 124 40.06 -10.87 12.05
CA LEU A 124 40.76 -9.79 11.37
C LEU A 124 41.94 -9.27 12.20
N SER A 125 41.77 -9.15 13.52
CA SER A 125 42.84 -8.75 14.43
C SER A 125 43.95 -9.80 14.50
N ARG A 126 43.59 -11.09 14.47
CA ARG A 126 44.53 -12.21 14.47
C ARG A 126 45.34 -12.24 13.17
N VAL A 127 44.68 -12.08 12.02
CA VAL A 127 45.35 -11.99 10.72
C VAL A 127 46.30 -10.79 10.67
N ARG A 128 45.91 -9.63 11.20
CA ARG A 128 46.82 -8.47 11.29
C ARG A 128 48.04 -8.75 12.19
N ALA A 129 47.84 -9.47 13.30
CA ALA A 129 48.94 -9.86 14.17
C ALA A 129 49.91 -10.82 13.46
N GLU A 130 49.40 -11.84 12.77
CA GLU A 130 50.24 -12.76 11.98
C GLU A 130 50.95 -12.03 10.83
N LEU A 131 50.27 -11.11 10.14
CA LEU A 131 50.89 -10.28 9.10
C LEU A 131 52.04 -9.43 9.65
N LYS A 132 51.83 -8.82 10.82
CA LYS A 132 52.89 -8.04 11.49
C LYS A 132 54.07 -8.93 11.87
N LYS A 133 53.83 -10.13 12.39
CA LYS A 133 54.90 -11.10 12.71
C LYS A 133 55.70 -11.50 11.48
N VAL A 134 55.03 -11.79 10.35
CA VAL A 134 55.71 -12.14 9.09
C VAL A 134 56.54 -10.96 8.58
N TYR A 135 56.01 -9.74 8.65
CA TYR A 135 56.74 -8.53 8.26
C TYR A 135 57.99 -8.30 9.13
N ASP A 136 57.82 -8.37 10.46
CA ASP A 136 58.92 -8.17 11.40
C ASP A 136 59.98 -9.29 11.25
N GLY A 137 59.55 -10.53 11.01
CA GLY A 137 60.45 -11.66 10.71
C GLY A 137 61.25 -11.46 9.42
N LEU A 138 60.58 -11.08 8.33
CA LEU A 138 61.24 -10.79 7.04
C LEU A 138 62.23 -9.62 7.16
N HIS A 139 61.90 -8.61 7.99
CA HIS A 139 62.79 -7.49 8.26
C HIS A 139 64.05 -7.92 9.02
N ILE A 140 63.94 -8.83 9.99
CA ILE A 140 65.08 -9.40 10.72
C ILE A 140 65.97 -10.19 9.76
N GLU A 141 65.41 -11.04 8.90
CA GLU A 141 66.22 -11.78 7.91
C GLU A 141 66.93 -10.84 6.92
N PHE A 142 66.28 -9.75 6.51
CA PHE A 142 66.92 -8.75 5.66
C PHE A 142 68.12 -8.08 6.37
N LEU A 143 67.95 -7.71 7.64
CA LEU A 143 69.03 -7.14 8.45
C LEU A 143 70.18 -8.13 8.66
N ASP A 144 69.85 -9.39 8.93
CA ASP A 144 70.82 -10.48 9.10
C ASP A 144 71.62 -10.69 7.81
N LEU A 145 70.94 -10.77 6.67
CA LEU A 145 71.56 -10.92 5.36
C LEU A 145 72.51 -9.75 5.03
N ARG A 146 72.11 -8.52 5.36
CA ARG A 146 72.97 -7.33 5.19
C ARG A 146 74.21 -7.40 6.08
N SER A 147 74.07 -7.84 7.32
CA SER A 147 75.20 -8.01 8.24
C SER A 147 76.16 -9.08 7.75
N HIS A 148 75.63 -10.17 7.19
CA HIS A 148 76.41 -11.28 6.64
C HIS A 148 77.19 -10.84 5.39
N VAL A 149 76.55 -10.10 4.48
CA VAL A 149 77.23 -9.51 3.30
C VAL A 149 78.34 -8.56 3.74
N TRP A 150 78.09 -7.74 4.77
CA TRP A 150 79.09 -6.81 5.27
C TRP A 150 80.30 -7.53 5.89
N GLY A 151 80.07 -8.60 6.66
CA GLY A 151 81.13 -9.46 7.20
C GLY A 151 82.00 -10.07 6.10
N MET A 152 81.38 -10.67 5.07
CA MET A 152 82.11 -11.23 3.92
C MET A 152 82.95 -10.17 3.20
N GLN A 153 82.42 -8.96 3.03
CA GLN A 153 83.16 -7.86 2.40
C GLN A 153 84.37 -7.42 3.24
N GLN A 154 84.22 -7.37 4.57
CA GLN A 154 85.33 -7.07 5.48
C GLN A 154 86.41 -8.16 5.45
N ASP A 155 86.00 -9.44 5.46
CA ASP A 155 86.92 -10.57 5.39
C ASP A 155 87.71 -10.55 4.08
N LEU A 156 87.05 -10.28 2.94
CA LEU A 156 87.71 -10.11 1.65
C LEU A 156 88.71 -8.95 1.69
N HIS A 157 88.33 -7.80 2.26
CA HIS A 157 89.22 -6.65 2.37
C HIS A 157 90.44 -6.95 3.28
N SER A 158 90.24 -7.71 4.36
CA SER A 158 91.31 -8.20 5.23
C SER A 158 92.29 -9.13 4.49
N LEU A 159 91.75 -10.10 3.73
CA LEU A 159 92.53 -11.00 2.89
C LEU A 159 93.30 -10.25 1.79
N ALA A 160 92.64 -9.36 1.06
CA ALA A 160 93.26 -8.53 0.02
C ALA A 160 94.43 -7.68 0.58
N LYS A 161 94.28 -7.12 1.78
CA LYS A 161 95.36 -6.38 2.44
C LYS A 161 96.51 -7.30 2.82
N LYS A 162 96.23 -8.49 3.35
CA LYS A 162 97.26 -9.48 3.73
C LYS A 162 98.06 -9.97 2.51
N ASP A 163 97.39 -10.26 1.39
CA ASP A 163 98.05 -10.68 0.15
C ASP A 163 98.90 -9.55 -0.46
N SER A 164 98.43 -8.30 -0.42
CA SER A 164 99.21 -7.15 -0.88
C SER A 164 100.50 -6.91 -0.06
N THR A 165 100.51 -7.33 1.20
CA THR A 165 101.70 -7.26 2.08
C THR A 165 102.61 -8.48 1.98
N SER A 166 102.11 -9.65 1.55
CA SER A 166 102.94 -10.85 1.37
C SER A 166 103.68 -10.89 0.03
N VAL A 167 103.18 -10.17 -0.99
CA VAL A 167 103.78 -10.12 -2.33
C VAL A 167 104.87 -9.04 -2.48
N ARG A 168 105.09 -8.16 -1.49
CA ARG A 168 106.27 -7.27 -1.47
C ARG A 168 107.47 -7.97 -0.81
N ILE A 169 108.24 -8.71 -1.62
CA ILE A 169 109.63 -9.09 -1.34
C ILE A 169 110.52 -8.31 -2.31
#